data_AF-A0A8H6JPC8-F1
#
_entry.id   AF-A0A8H6JPC8-F1
#
_cell.length_a   1.000
_cell.length_b   1.000
_cell.length_c   1.000
_cell.angle_alpha   90.00
_cell.angle_beta   90.00
_cell.angle_gamma   90.00
#
_symmetry.space_group_name_H-M   'P 1'
#
loop_
_entity.id
_entity.type
_entity.pdbx_description
1 polymer ?
#
loop_
_entity_poly.entity_id
_entity_poly.type
_entity_poly.pdbx_seq_one_letter_code
_entity_poly.pdbx_strand_id
1 'polypeptide(L)'
;MFQQQFTIGHGSQERCQTLNLPSIKSMQELRAGIAKVFSVSDSDSICFYNRKDVLNSLDDIEKSDAPVQVRVNGEIVREPSGPEPLPYVGNRYELYPDPLGNYDRLFDRYGAVIKTVNMGTTIYLTNDPDVSREVLREGAFFTKTTSDPGHPLYYMRNNEALFTCDSDAPAFALAHKFIPPSLTPKAVRHYTPTVQACIKRSFGVFDELDEREMAFNVYHYTFKMAGEIIWKVILGMDLGHFKSVESKPHETIRLLGEYLSLMKKTSLRGSWYGYLP
;
A
#
# COMPACT_ATOMS: atom_id res chain seq x y z
N MET A 1 13.64 -5.08 42.98
CA MET A 1 13.40 -5.36 41.55
C MET A 1 12.08 -4.69 41.23
N PHE A 2 12.13 -3.48 40.64
CA PHE A 2 10.94 -2.65 40.47
C PHE A 2 10.14 -3.13 39.25
N GLN A 3 8.84 -3.36 39.44
CA GLN A 3 7.94 -3.89 38.42
C GLN A 3 6.79 -2.90 38.26
N GLN A 4 6.66 -2.30 37.09
CA GLN A 4 5.61 -1.32 36.80
C GLN A 4 4.68 -1.82 35.71
N GLN A 5 3.39 -1.54 35.88
CA GLN A 5 2.36 -1.84 34.91
C GLN A 5 2.19 -0.67 33.95
N PHE A 6 2.28 -0.94 32.66
CA PHE A 6 2.05 0.02 31.58
C PHE A 6 0.79 -0.37 30.80
N THR A 7 -0.01 0.63 30.44
CA THR A 7 -1.24 0.47 29.66
C THR A 7 -1.21 1.34 28.42
N ILE A 8 -1.73 0.86 27.29
CA ILE A 8 -1.92 1.65 26.07
C ILE A 8 -3.33 1.41 25.55
N GLY A 9 -3.96 2.43 24.97
CA GLY A 9 -5.33 2.34 24.49
C GLY A 9 -6.36 2.74 25.52
N HIS A 10 -7.63 2.44 25.23
CA HIS A 10 -8.77 2.72 26.11
C HIS A 10 -9.91 1.74 25.86
N GLY A 11 -10.68 1.45 26.91
CA GLY A 11 -11.88 0.61 26.83
C GLY A 11 -11.56 -0.85 26.47
N SER A 12 -12.29 -1.41 25.51
CA SER A 12 -12.13 -2.81 25.07
C SER A 12 -10.81 -3.11 24.35
N GLN A 13 -10.00 -2.08 24.07
CA GLN A 13 -8.74 -2.18 23.34
C GLN A 13 -7.53 -1.79 24.19
N GLU A 14 -7.75 -1.61 25.50
CA GLU A 14 -6.65 -1.41 26.43
C GLU A 14 -5.76 -2.65 26.46
N ARG A 15 -4.47 -2.44 26.15
CA ARG A 15 -3.44 -3.45 26.27
C ARG A 15 -2.59 -3.11 27.48
N CYS A 16 -2.40 -4.10 28.35
CA CYS A 16 -1.63 -3.95 29.56
C CYS A 16 -0.41 -4.86 29.52
N GLN A 17 0.76 -4.34 29.89
CA GLN A 17 1.99 -5.10 30.04
C GLN A 17 2.73 -4.68 31.29
N THR A 18 3.28 -5.65 32.00
CA THR A 18 4.06 -5.40 33.21
C THR A 18 5.53 -5.57 32.89
N LEU A 19 6.32 -4.50 33.09
CA LEU A 19 7.75 -4.49 32.79
C LEU A 19 8.56 -4.42 34.07
N ASN A 20 9.61 -5.24 34.14
CA ASN A 20 10.63 -5.13 35.16
C ASN A 20 11.61 -4.03 34.73
N LEU A 21 11.74 -2.99 35.54
CA LEU A 21 12.56 -1.81 35.27
C LEU A 21 14.01 -1.83 35.83
N PRO A 22 14.56 -2.87 36.49
CA PRO A 22 15.85 -2.76 37.21
C PRO A 22 17.09 -2.58 36.31
N SER A 23 16.93 -2.50 34.99
CA SER A 23 18.01 -2.34 34.01
C SER A 23 17.91 -1.09 33.14
N ILE A 24 16.91 -0.23 33.34
CA ILE A 24 16.68 0.96 32.51
C ILE A 24 17.33 2.18 33.17
N LYS A 25 18.27 2.81 32.48
CA LYS A 25 19.10 3.91 33.01
C LYS A 25 18.63 5.30 32.57
N SER A 26 17.76 5.38 31.56
CA SER A 26 17.26 6.65 31.03
C SER A 26 15.82 6.57 30.55
N MET A 27 15.16 7.73 30.47
CA MET A 27 13.83 7.85 29.86
C MET A 27 13.84 7.42 28.38
N GLN A 28 14.95 7.64 27.68
CA GLN A 28 15.10 7.23 26.28
C GLN A 28 15.12 5.71 26.13
N GLU A 29 15.85 5.01 27.00
CA GLU A 29 15.83 3.54 27.05
C GLU A 29 14.44 2.99 27.39
N LEU A 30 13.72 3.64 28.32
CA LEU A 30 12.33 3.28 28.63
C LEU A 30 11.42 3.44 27.41
N ARG A 31 11.46 4.61 26.75
CA ARG A 31 10.67 4.89 25.55
C ARG A 31 10.95 3.87 24.45
N ALA A 32 12.22 3.55 24.17
CA ALA A 32 12.59 2.55 23.18
C ALA A 32 12.06 1.14 23.55
N GLY A 33 12.14 0.76 24.82
CA GLY A 33 11.58 -0.51 25.31
C GLY A 33 10.06 -0.58 25.18
N ILE A 34 9.36 0.47 25.59
CA ILE A 34 7.90 0.61 25.50
C ILE A 34 7.45 0.61 24.04
N ALA A 35 8.15 1.33 23.16
CA ALA A 35 7.89 1.36 21.72
C ALA A 35 7.94 -0.05 21.13
N LYS A 36 8.95 -0.84 21.49
CA LYS A 36 9.06 -2.24 21.05
C LYS A 36 7.92 -3.13 21.58
N VAL A 37 7.56 -2.99 22.85
CA VAL A 37 6.52 -3.81 23.50
C VAL A 37 5.13 -3.53 22.95
N PHE A 38 4.81 -2.25 22.75
CA PHE A 38 3.49 -1.82 22.27
C PHE A 38 3.41 -1.56 20.77
N SER A 39 4.51 -1.76 20.05
CA SER A 39 4.61 -1.58 18.59
C SER A 39 4.35 -0.13 18.15
N VAL A 40 4.90 0.83 18.88
CA VAL A 40 4.90 2.25 18.49
C VAL A 40 6.11 2.50 17.59
N SER A 41 5.89 3.10 16.42
CA SER A 41 6.94 3.33 15.42
C SER A 41 7.97 4.37 15.84
N ASP A 42 7.51 5.48 16.41
CA ASP A 42 8.35 6.56 16.93
C ASP A 42 8.41 6.52 18.45
N SER A 43 9.56 6.14 19.01
CA SER A 43 9.74 6.09 20.46
C SER A 43 9.71 7.47 21.11
N ASP A 44 10.11 8.53 20.41
CA ASP A 44 10.21 9.87 20.98
C ASP A 44 8.84 10.52 21.16
N SER A 45 7.84 10.09 20.38
CA SER A 45 6.43 10.44 20.54
C SER A 45 5.80 9.96 21.86
N ILE A 46 6.45 9.02 22.56
CA ILE A 46 5.87 8.36 23.74
C ILE A 46 5.90 9.28 24.95
N CYS A 47 4.72 9.49 25.51
CA CYS A 47 4.47 10.21 26.75
C CYS A 47 3.91 9.26 27.81
N PHE A 48 4.26 9.50 29.07
CA PHE A 48 3.82 8.71 30.21
C PHE A 48 2.89 9.54 31.08
N TYR A 49 1.76 8.97 31.47
CA TYR A 49 0.75 9.62 32.28
C TYR A 49 0.37 8.73 33.46
N ASN A 50 0.17 9.33 34.62
CA ASN A 50 -0.69 8.73 35.65
C ASN A 50 -2.13 9.28 35.47
N ARG A 51 -3.06 8.95 36.37
CA ARG A 51 -4.47 9.37 36.28
C ARG A 51 -4.69 10.89 36.11
N LYS A 52 -3.71 11.74 36.46
CA LYS A 52 -3.86 13.20 36.47
C LYS A 52 -2.68 13.97 35.87
N ASP A 53 -1.47 13.43 35.94
CA ASP A 53 -0.22 14.14 35.67
C ASP A 53 0.67 13.43 34.64
N VAL A 54 1.48 14.23 33.94
CA VAL A 54 2.53 13.76 33.04
C VAL A 54 3.74 13.32 33.87
N LEU A 55 4.23 12.11 33.62
CA LEU A 55 5.41 11.56 34.27
C LEU A 55 6.63 11.83 33.38
N ASN A 56 7.58 12.64 33.87
CA ASN A 56 8.72 13.09 33.07
C ASN A 56 10.05 12.44 33.47
N SER A 57 10.10 11.78 34.63
CA SER A 57 11.28 11.09 35.13
C SER A 57 11.02 9.63 35.47
N LEU A 58 12.08 8.82 35.50
CA LEU A 58 12.01 7.42 35.92
C LEU A 58 11.54 7.30 37.37
N ASP A 59 11.94 8.23 38.23
CA ASP A 59 11.49 8.33 39.62
C ASP A 59 9.97 8.52 39.72
N ASP A 60 9.37 9.34 38.86
CA ASP A 60 7.91 9.58 38.86
C ASP A 60 7.14 8.33 38.42
N ILE A 61 7.71 7.61 37.45
CA ILE A 61 7.19 6.33 36.97
C ILE A 61 7.34 5.26 38.06
N GLU A 62 8.45 5.30 38.80
CA GLU A 62 8.72 4.35 39.89
C GLU A 62 7.82 4.58 41.11
N LYS A 63 7.53 5.83 41.43
CA LYS A 63 6.64 6.20 42.55
C LYS A 63 5.16 6.18 42.17
N SER A 64 4.82 5.79 40.94
CA SER A 64 3.42 5.76 40.49
C SER A 64 2.70 4.54 41.05
N ASP A 65 1.82 4.77 42.03
CA ASP A 65 0.95 3.74 42.63
C ASP A 65 -0.11 3.18 41.67
N ALA A 66 -0.31 3.81 40.52
CA ALA A 66 -1.26 3.39 39.49
C ALA A 66 -0.54 2.94 38.21
N PRO A 67 -1.19 2.12 37.36
CA PRO A 67 -0.67 1.77 36.04
C PRO A 67 -0.36 3.04 35.23
N VAL A 68 0.83 3.05 34.62
CA VAL A 68 1.27 4.18 33.80
C VAL A 68 0.64 4.06 32.43
N GLN A 69 -0.13 5.07 32.04
CA GLN A 69 -0.72 5.15 30.72
C GLN A 69 0.32 5.67 29.72
N VAL A 70 0.54 4.89 28.68
CA VAL A 70 1.35 5.20 27.51
C VAL A 70 0.46 5.94 26.52
N ARG A 71 0.89 7.14 26.13
CA ARG A 71 0.25 7.97 25.11
C ARG A 71 1.23 8.28 23.99
N VAL A 72 0.71 8.52 22.79
CA VAL A 72 1.49 8.87 21.60
C VAL A 72 1.17 10.31 21.24
N ASN A 73 2.18 11.17 21.20
CA ASN A 73 2.01 12.63 21.02
C ASN A 73 1.01 13.25 22.02
N GLY A 74 0.97 12.74 23.25
CA GLY A 74 0.04 13.19 24.30
C GLY A 74 -1.40 12.65 24.16
N GLU A 75 -1.72 11.99 23.06
CA GLU A 75 -3.05 11.45 22.76
C GLU A 75 -3.17 9.98 23.15
N ILE A 76 -4.40 9.58 23.50
CA ILE A 76 -4.73 8.18 23.76
C ILE A 76 -4.80 7.43 22.43
N VAL A 77 -4.06 6.33 22.34
CA VAL A 77 -4.11 5.46 21.15
C VAL A 77 -5.50 4.85 21.01
N ARG A 78 -6.04 4.84 19.79
CA ARG A 78 -7.35 4.27 19.47
C ARG A 78 -7.30 3.60 18.10
N GLU A 79 -8.20 2.66 17.86
CA GLU A 79 -8.40 2.14 16.51
C GLU A 79 -8.86 3.25 15.55
N PRO A 80 -8.40 3.20 14.28
CA PRO A 80 -8.93 4.06 13.24
C PRO A 80 -10.45 3.94 13.12
N SER A 81 -11.12 5.09 12.97
CA SER A 81 -12.56 5.15 12.78
C SER A 81 -12.94 4.77 11.35
N GLY A 82 -14.22 4.49 11.12
CA GLY A 82 -14.70 4.17 9.78
C GLY A 82 -16.19 3.88 9.75
N PRO A 83 -16.75 3.69 8.55
CA PRO A 83 -18.16 3.34 8.39
C PRO A 83 -18.45 1.97 9.02
N GLU A 84 -19.61 1.85 9.66
CA GLU A 84 -20.05 0.57 10.23
C GLU A 84 -20.26 -0.47 9.10
N PRO A 85 -19.67 -1.67 9.21
CA PRO A 85 -19.79 -2.68 8.16
C PRO A 85 -21.17 -3.34 8.17
N LEU A 86 -21.77 -3.50 6.98
CA LEU A 86 -22.97 -4.33 6.83
C LEU A 86 -22.62 -5.82 6.96
N PRO A 87 -23.56 -6.66 7.42
CA PRO A 87 -23.38 -8.10 7.41
C PRO A 87 -22.98 -8.63 6.03
N TYR A 88 -22.03 -9.58 6.00
CA TYR A 88 -21.50 -10.28 4.82
C TYR A 88 -20.73 -9.45 3.78
N VAL A 89 -21.18 -8.23 3.46
CA VAL A 89 -20.60 -7.37 2.41
C VAL A 89 -19.69 -6.28 2.97
N GLY A 90 -19.77 -6.00 4.27
CA GLY A 90 -19.03 -4.94 4.93
C GLY A 90 -19.38 -3.56 4.37
N ASN A 91 -18.38 -2.75 4.07
CA ASN A 91 -18.50 -1.39 3.54
C ASN A 91 -18.54 -1.34 2.01
N ARG A 92 -18.79 -2.45 1.31
CA ARG A 92 -18.73 -2.48 -0.17
C ARG A 92 -19.56 -1.37 -0.85
N TYR A 93 -20.75 -1.08 -0.34
CA TYR A 93 -21.62 -0.04 -0.89
C TYR A 93 -21.23 1.39 -0.51
N GLU A 94 -20.38 1.57 0.50
CA GLU A 94 -19.76 2.87 0.80
C GLU A 94 -18.57 3.15 -0.13
N LEU A 95 -17.96 2.10 -0.69
CA LEU A 95 -16.73 2.19 -1.49
C LEU A 95 -17.02 2.23 -3.00
N TYR A 96 -17.89 1.35 -3.50
CA TYR A 96 -18.09 1.16 -4.94
C TYR A 96 -19.34 1.90 -5.46
N PRO A 97 -19.34 2.36 -6.72
CA PRO A 97 -18.41 2.03 -7.80
C PRO A 97 -17.14 2.90 -7.91
N ASP A 98 -17.08 4.03 -7.20
CA ASP A 98 -15.94 4.97 -7.24
C ASP A 98 -15.13 4.92 -5.92
N PRO A 99 -14.21 3.96 -5.76
CA PRO A 99 -13.47 3.83 -4.51
C PRO A 99 -12.59 5.04 -4.23
N LEU A 100 -12.01 5.69 -5.25
CA LEU A 100 -11.12 6.83 -5.03
C LEU A 100 -11.88 8.03 -4.46
N GLY A 101 -12.95 8.48 -5.13
CA GLY A 101 -13.76 9.58 -4.63
C GLY A 101 -14.45 9.26 -3.30
N ASN A 102 -14.85 8.00 -3.09
CA ASN A 102 -15.44 7.59 -1.82
C ASN A 102 -14.42 7.52 -0.67
N TYR A 103 -13.16 7.15 -0.92
CA TYR A 103 -12.13 7.21 0.12
C TYR A 103 -11.89 8.64 0.58
N ASP A 104 -11.83 9.61 -0.34
CA ASP A 104 -11.68 11.03 0.01
C ASP A 104 -12.81 11.50 0.93
N ARG A 105 -14.07 11.20 0.57
CA ARG A 105 -15.24 11.48 1.41
C ARG A 105 -15.15 10.82 2.80
N LEU A 106 -14.59 9.60 2.88
CA LEU A 106 -14.44 8.90 4.15
C LEU A 106 -13.32 9.50 5.01
N PHE A 107 -12.21 9.93 4.41
CA PHE A 107 -11.14 10.63 5.12
C PHE A 107 -11.65 11.95 5.71
N ASP A 108 -12.43 12.73 4.95
CA ASP A 108 -13.05 13.97 5.44
C ASP A 108 -13.96 13.72 6.66
N ARG A 109 -14.63 12.57 6.69
CA ARG A 109 -15.60 12.23 7.75
C ARG A 109 -14.96 11.60 8.98
N TYR A 110 -13.98 10.71 8.80
CA TYR A 110 -13.46 9.84 9.86
C TYR A 110 -12.02 10.18 10.27
N GLY A 111 -11.36 11.09 9.54
CA GLY A 111 -9.98 11.50 9.78
C GLY A 111 -8.98 10.79 8.85
N ALA A 112 -7.70 11.10 9.04
CA ALA A 112 -6.66 10.77 8.07
C ALA A 112 -6.25 9.28 8.03
N VAL A 113 -6.71 8.48 8.99
CA VAL A 113 -6.59 7.02 8.98
C VAL A 113 -7.97 6.43 9.21
N ILE A 114 -8.40 5.58 8.27
CA ILE A 114 -9.72 4.95 8.32
C ILE A 114 -9.61 3.43 8.28
N LYS A 115 -10.59 2.77 8.89
CA LYS A 115 -10.78 1.33 8.84
C LYS A 115 -12.01 1.00 8.02
N THR A 116 -11.87 0.08 7.08
CA THR A 116 -13.00 -0.48 6.32
C THR A 116 -12.91 -2.00 6.35
N VAL A 117 -14.06 -2.66 6.21
CA VAL A 117 -14.17 -4.09 5.98
C VAL A 117 -14.84 -4.27 4.63
N ASN A 118 -14.17 -4.85 3.64
CA ASN A 118 -14.75 -5.07 2.33
C ASN A 118 -14.82 -6.58 2.05
N MET A 119 -16.02 -7.14 1.95
CA MET A 119 -16.24 -8.56 1.66
C MET A 119 -15.47 -9.53 2.57
N GLY A 120 -15.29 -9.16 3.84
CA GLY A 120 -14.56 -9.94 4.86
C GLY A 120 -13.11 -9.52 5.08
N THR A 121 -12.53 -8.68 4.22
CA THR A 121 -11.16 -8.18 4.37
C THR A 121 -11.14 -6.86 5.11
N THR A 122 -10.39 -6.76 6.22
CA THR A 122 -10.16 -5.48 6.91
C THR A 122 -9.04 -4.72 6.22
N ILE A 123 -9.30 -3.48 5.83
CA ILE A 123 -8.38 -2.60 5.12
C ILE A 123 -8.27 -1.30 5.90
N TYR A 124 -7.05 -0.97 6.29
CA TYR A 124 -6.71 0.35 6.83
C TYR A 124 -6.19 1.21 5.68
N LEU A 125 -6.73 2.42 5.56
CA LEU A 125 -6.30 3.39 4.56
C LEU A 125 -5.83 4.66 5.27
N THR A 126 -4.85 5.33 4.67
CA THR A 126 -4.35 6.62 5.16
C THR A 126 -4.14 7.58 4.01
N ASN A 127 -4.45 8.85 4.24
CA ASN A 127 -3.98 9.98 3.42
C ASN A 127 -2.99 10.87 4.18
N ASP A 128 -2.61 10.47 5.40
CA ASP A 128 -1.63 11.16 6.24
C ASP A 128 -0.20 10.85 5.75
N PRO A 129 0.62 11.87 5.45
CA PRO A 129 1.98 11.67 4.95
C PRO A 129 2.94 11.05 5.98
N ASP A 130 2.74 11.29 7.27
CA ASP A 130 3.60 10.76 8.34
C ASP A 130 3.27 9.29 8.61
N VAL A 131 1.99 8.92 8.59
CA VAL A 131 1.59 7.50 8.64
C VAL A 131 2.09 6.76 7.38
N SER A 132 1.95 7.39 6.22
CA SER A 132 2.41 6.80 4.95
C SER A 132 3.92 6.56 4.95
N ARG A 133 4.70 7.49 5.52
CA ARG A 133 6.15 7.34 5.67
C ARG A 133 6.52 6.10 6.47
N GLU A 134 5.83 5.84 7.58
CA GLU A 134 6.10 4.66 8.42
C GLU A 134 5.67 3.35 7.75
N VAL A 135 4.53 3.33 7.04
CA VAL A 135 4.06 2.14 6.33
C VAL A 135 4.94 1.80 5.12
N LEU A 136 5.41 2.81 4.38
CA LEU A 136 6.16 2.61 3.14
C LEU A 136 7.68 2.46 3.34
N ARG A 137 8.21 2.66 4.55
CA ARG A 137 9.66 2.55 4.81
C ARG A 137 10.20 1.12 4.66
N GLU A 138 9.32 0.11 4.68
CA GLU A 138 9.66 -1.30 4.91
C GLU A 138 10.39 -1.49 6.26
N GLY A 139 10.04 -2.50 7.04
CA GLY A 139 10.68 -2.72 8.33
C GLY A 139 9.98 -3.74 9.21
N ALA A 140 10.14 -3.56 10.52
CA ALA A 140 9.63 -4.53 11.50
C ALA A 140 8.10 -4.63 11.57
N PHE A 141 7.39 -3.56 11.20
CA PHE A 141 5.93 -3.49 11.30
C PHE A 141 5.21 -3.65 9.95
N PHE A 142 5.83 -3.20 8.87
CA PHE A 142 5.22 -3.16 7.55
C PHE A 142 6.18 -3.71 6.50
N THR A 143 5.64 -4.60 5.68
CA THR A 143 6.32 -5.13 4.51
C THR A 143 5.30 -5.51 3.44
N LYS A 144 5.72 -5.54 2.18
CA LYS A 144 4.88 -6.00 1.08
C LYS A 144 4.73 -7.53 1.12
N THR A 145 3.50 -7.99 1.34
CA THR A 145 3.12 -9.41 1.38
C THR A 145 1.98 -9.68 0.39
N THR A 146 2.32 -9.81 -0.90
CA THR A 146 1.39 -10.20 -1.95
C THR A 146 0.82 -11.60 -1.78
N SER A 147 1.50 -12.47 -1.03
CA SER A 147 0.99 -13.80 -0.66
C SER A 147 -0.11 -13.79 0.39
N ASP A 148 -0.40 -12.65 1.02
CA ASP A 148 -1.53 -12.51 1.95
C ASP A 148 -2.86 -12.56 1.17
N PRO A 149 -3.82 -13.44 1.54
CA PRO A 149 -5.16 -13.49 0.92
C PRO A 149 -5.94 -12.17 0.94
N GLY A 150 -5.66 -11.28 1.89
CA GLY A 150 -6.23 -9.94 1.98
C GLY A 150 -5.60 -8.93 1.02
N HIS A 151 -4.47 -9.26 0.38
CA HIS A 151 -3.76 -8.37 -0.53
C HIS A 151 -4.51 -8.24 -1.88
N PRO A 152 -4.68 -7.02 -2.44
CA PRO A 152 -5.40 -6.82 -3.71
C PRO A 152 -4.84 -7.60 -4.91
N LEU A 153 -3.53 -7.89 -4.88
CA LEU A 153 -2.81 -8.63 -5.91
C LEU A 153 -2.65 -10.14 -5.60
N TYR A 154 -3.31 -10.68 -4.57
CA TYR A 154 -3.13 -12.06 -4.13
C TYR A 154 -3.28 -13.11 -5.25
N TYR A 155 -4.24 -12.90 -6.15
CA TYR A 155 -4.48 -13.81 -7.29
C TYR A 155 -3.44 -13.69 -8.41
N MET A 156 -2.57 -12.70 -8.35
CA MET A 156 -1.43 -12.50 -9.24
C MET A 156 -0.09 -12.81 -8.57
N ARG A 157 -0.09 -13.27 -7.31
CA ARG A 157 1.14 -13.51 -6.56
C ARG A 157 2.08 -14.43 -7.35
N ASN A 158 3.30 -13.96 -7.52
CA ASN A 158 4.36 -14.71 -8.17
C ASN A 158 5.68 -14.25 -7.57
N ASN A 159 6.31 -15.12 -6.78
CA ASN A 159 7.54 -14.82 -6.06
C ASN A 159 8.78 -14.69 -6.97
N GLU A 160 8.64 -14.89 -8.28
CA GLU A 160 9.69 -14.64 -9.28
C GLU A 160 9.53 -13.27 -9.97
N ALA A 161 8.37 -12.63 -9.84
CA ALA A 161 8.05 -11.39 -10.55
C ALA A 161 8.09 -10.17 -9.62
N LEU A 162 8.98 -9.22 -9.90
CA LEU A 162 9.25 -8.03 -9.06
C LEU A 162 8.00 -7.27 -8.60
N PHE A 163 6.98 -7.15 -9.46
CA PHE A 163 5.74 -6.44 -9.15
C PHE A 163 4.83 -7.23 -8.19
N THR A 164 4.82 -8.56 -8.27
CA THR A 164 3.84 -9.44 -7.61
C THR A 164 4.47 -10.44 -6.63
N CYS A 165 5.75 -10.26 -6.28
CA CYS A 165 6.41 -11.02 -5.23
C CYS A 165 6.35 -10.28 -3.89
N ASP A 166 6.50 -11.06 -2.83
CA ASP A 166 6.74 -10.55 -1.48
C ASP A 166 8.13 -9.91 -1.38
N SER A 167 8.31 -8.98 -0.44
CA SER A 167 9.61 -8.32 -0.21
C SER A 167 10.70 -9.29 0.26
N ASP A 168 10.33 -10.38 0.94
CA ASP A 168 11.24 -11.41 1.44
C ASP A 168 11.57 -12.50 0.41
N ALA A 169 10.93 -12.47 -0.76
CA ALA A 169 11.19 -13.43 -1.83
C ALA A 169 12.64 -13.28 -2.35
N PRO A 170 13.40 -14.39 -2.55
CA PRO A 170 14.78 -14.31 -3.05
C PRO A 170 14.93 -13.55 -4.37
N ALA A 171 13.93 -13.64 -5.25
CA ALA A 171 13.93 -12.93 -6.54
C ALA A 171 13.78 -11.42 -6.37
N PHE A 172 13.14 -10.93 -5.31
CA PHE A 172 12.93 -9.50 -5.07
C PHE A 172 14.27 -8.79 -4.94
N ALA A 173 15.16 -9.25 -4.06
CA ALA A 173 16.47 -8.65 -3.85
C ALA A 173 17.32 -8.64 -5.13
N LEU A 174 17.29 -9.73 -5.90
CA LEU A 174 18.03 -9.85 -7.15
C LEU A 174 17.47 -8.90 -8.22
N ALA A 175 16.16 -8.93 -8.45
CA ALA A 175 15.51 -8.07 -9.44
C ALA A 175 15.63 -6.58 -9.07
N HIS A 176 15.45 -6.23 -7.80
CA HIS A 176 15.58 -4.86 -7.30
C HIS A 176 17.02 -4.33 -7.37
N LYS A 177 18.03 -5.21 -7.43
CA LYS A 177 19.42 -4.83 -7.66
C LYS A 177 19.69 -4.43 -9.12
N PHE A 178 19.00 -5.04 -10.09
CA PHE A 178 19.33 -4.88 -11.52
C PHE A 178 18.32 -4.06 -12.32
N ILE A 179 17.02 -4.16 -12.01
CA ILE A 179 15.96 -3.50 -12.78
C ILE A 179 15.88 -1.99 -12.49
N PRO A 180 15.82 -1.49 -11.24
CA PRO A 180 15.76 -0.05 -11.00
C PRO A 180 16.93 0.75 -11.59
N PRO A 181 18.20 0.30 -11.54
CA PRO A 181 19.30 0.99 -12.20
C PRO A 181 19.13 1.17 -13.72
N SER A 182 18.52 0.18 -14.41
CA SER A 182 18.23 0.27 -15.84
C SER A 182 17.07 1.21 -16.16
N LEU A 183 16.33 1.67 -15.15
CA LEU A 183 15.23 2.63 -15.28
C LEU A 183 15.57 4.03 -14.73
N THR A 184 16.84 4.28 -14.39
CA THR A 184 17.29 5.60 -13.92
C THR A 184 17.16 6.68 -15.01
N PRO A 185 17.06 7.98 -14.66
CA PRO A 185 17.03 9.06 -15.65
C PRO A 185 18.19 9.01 -16.66
N LYS A 186 19.37 8.55 -16.23
CA LYS A 186 20.52 8.35 -17.12
C LYS A 186 20.29 7.20 -18.10
N ALA A 187 19.78 6.05 -17.64
CA ALA A 187 19.46 4.92 -18.51
C ALA A 187 18.35 5.26 -19.51
N VAL A 188 17.30 5.97 -19.06
CA VAL A 188 16.18 6.39 -19.91
C VAL A 188 16.61 7.28 -21.08
N ARG A 189 17.67 8.09 -20.92
CA ARG A 189 18.23 8.87 -22.05
C ARG A 189 18.70 7.99 -23.21
N HIS A 190 19.20 6.79 -22.92
CA HIS A 190 19.59 5.83 -23.97
C HIS A 190 18.39 5.21 -24.69
N TYR A 191 17.23 5.10 -24.03
CA TYR A 191 16.00 4.60 -24.65
C TYR A 191 15.22 5.67 -25.40
N THR A 192 15.49 6.95 -25.13
CA THR A 192 14.75 8.09 -25.71
C THR A 192 14.67 8.04 -27.24
N PRO A 193 15.74 7.74 -28.01
CA PRO A 193 15.63 7.61 -29.46
C PRO A 193 14.67 6.50 -29.90
N THR A 194 14.67 5.35 -29.21
CA THR A 194 13.76 4.24 -29.47
C THR A 194 12.31 4.64 -29.20
N VAL A 195 12.05 5.29 -28.06
CA VAL A 195 10.73 5.80 -27.69
C VAL A 195 10.22 6.79 -28.75
N GLN A 196 11.06 7.74 -29.16
CA GLN A 196 10.71 8.71 -30.21
C GLN A 196 10.41 8.05 -31.55
N ALA A 197 11.17 7.01 -31.92
CA ALA A 197 10.93 6.24 -33.14
C ALA A 197 9.58 5.51 -33.09
N CYS A 198 9.23 4.89 -31.96
CA CYS A 198 7.91 4.28 -31.76
C CYS A 198 6.78 5.31 -31.91
N ILE A 199 6.94 6.50 -31.31
CA ILE A 199 5.94 7.58 -31.40
C ILE A 199 5.78 8.05 -32.85
N LYS A 200 6.88 8.34 -33.56
CA LYS A 200 6.82 8.83 -34.95
C LYS A 200 6.10 7.87 -35.90
N ARG A 201 6.16 6.56 -35.64
CA ARG A 201 5.43 5.56 -36.44
C ARG A 201 3.92 5.66 -36.30
N SER A 202 3.41 6.19 -35.19
CA SER A 202 1.98 6.42 -35.02
C SER A 202 1.45 7.59 -35.85
N PHE A 203 2.30 8.53 -36.28
CA PHE A 203 1.86 9.73 -36.99
C PHE A 203 1.09 9.38 -38.26
N GLY A 204 1.62 8.48 -39.11
CA GLY A 204 0.91 8.07 -40.32
C GLY A 204 -0.46 7.44 -40.06
N VAL A 205 -0.65 6.76 -38.92
CA VAL A 205 -1.96 6.21 -38.53
C VAL A 205 -2.91 7.31 -38.08
N PHE A 206 -2.42 8.33 -37.37
CA PHE A 206 -3.23 9.47 -36.96
C PHE A 206 -3.54 10.41 -38.13
N ASP A 207 -2.60 10.59 -39.05
CA ASP A 207 -2.80 11.33 -40.31
C ASP A 207 -3.89 10.63 -41.15
N GLU A 208 -3.86 9.31 -41.29
CA GLU A 208 -4.91 8.54 -41.99
C GLU A 208 -6.30 8.66 -41.32
N LEU A 209 -6.35 8.73 -39.98
CA LEU A 209 -7.60 8.96 -39.25
C LEU A 209 -8.15 10.37 -39.49
N ASP A 210 -7.26 11.36 -39.51
CA ASP A 210 -7.61 12.77 -39.76
C ASP A 210 -8.10 12.97 -41.19
N GLU A 211 -7.39 12.44 -42.18
CA GLU A 211 -7.78 12.48 -43.60
C GLU A 211 -9.16 11.83 -43.86
N ARG A 212 -9.55 10.86 -43.04
CA ARG A 212 -10.86 10.19 -43.11
C ARG A 212 -11.92 10.81 -42.22
N GLU A 213 -11.60 11.89 -41.51
CA GLU A 213 -12.46 12.56 -40.54
C GLU A 213 -13.01 11.59 -39.47
N MET A 214 -12.18 10.62 -39.04
CA MET A 214 -12.58 9.57 -38.11
C MET A 214 -12.23 9.93 -36.67
N ALA A 215 -13.24 9.85 -35.79
CA ALA A 215 -13.00 9.82 -34.36
C ALA A 215 -12.34 8.49 -33.94
N PHE A 216 -11.46 8.55 -32.93
CA PHE A 216 -10.81 7.36 -32.38
C PHE A 216 -10.87 7.32 -30.86
N ASN A 217 -10.77 6.11 -30.30
CA ASN A 217 -10.70 5.91 -28.86
C ASN A 217 -9.26 6.07 -28.37
N VAL A 218 -8.98 7.19 -27.69
CA VAL A 218 -7.65 7.52 -27.13
C VAL A 218 -7.09 6.38 -26.29
N TYR A 219 -7.92 5.74 -25.44
CA TYR A 219 -7.46 4.65 -24.58
C TYR A 219 -6.86 3.49 -25.39
N HIS A 220 -7.50 3.09 -26.49
CA HIS A 220 -6.99 1.99 -27.33
C HIS A 220 -5.65 2.34 -27.97
N TYR A 221 -5.51 3.57 -28.48
CA TYR A 221 -4.28 3.99 -29.15
C TYR A 221 -3.14 4.24 -28.16
N THR A 222 -3.42 4.79 -26.98
CA THR A 222 -2.42 4.94 -25.90
C THR A 222 -2.00 3.59 -25.34
N PHE A 223 -2.92 2.63 -25.20
CA PHE A 223 -2.59 1.26 -24.78
C PHE A 223 -1.68 0.56 -25.80
N LYS A 224 -1.98 0.70 -27.10
CA LYS A 224 -1.11 0.25 -28.20
C LYS A 224 0.27 0.90 -28.14
N MET A 225 0.33 2.22 -27.94
CA MET A 225 1.58 2.98 -27.83
C MET A 225 2.44 2.50 -26.65
N ALA A 226 1.85 2.38 -25.46
CA ALA A 226 2.55 1.91 -24.27
C ALA A 226 3.10 0.49 -24.47
N GLY A 227 2.29 -0.42 -25.01
CA GLY A 227 2.72 -1.78 -25.31
C GLY A 227 3.87 -1.83 -26.32
N GLU A 228 3.77 -1.08 -27.43
CA GLU A 228 4.82 -0.98 -28.45
C GLU A 228 6.14 -0.46 -27.85
N ILE A 229 6.08 0.62 -27.07
CA ILE A 229 7.27 1.21 -26.44
C ILE A 229 7.92 0.22 -25.46
N ILE A 230 7.14 -0.37 -24.56
CA ILE A 230 7.67 -1.30 -23.54
C ILE A 230 8.33 -2.50 -24.22
N TRP A 231 7.67 -3.14 -25.20
CA TRP A 231 8.25 -4.28 -25.90
C TRP A 231 9.49 -3.89 -26.70
N LYS A 232 9.48 -2.73 -27.36
CA LYS A 232 10.63 -2.30 -28.16
C LYS A 232 11.83 -1.98 -27.29
N VAL A 233 11.63 -1.33 -26.15
CA VAL A 233 12.71 -0.96 -25.23
C VAL A 233 13.25 -2.18 -24.48
N ILE A 234 12.38 -3.06 -23.99
CA ILE A 234 12.79 -4.18 -23.12
C ILE A 234 13.21 -5.42 -23.93
N LEU A 235 12.51 -5.73 -25.03
CA LEU A 235 12.72 -6.96 -25.79
C LEU A 235 13.29 -6.70 -27.20
N GLY A 236 13.43 -5.45 -27.62
CA GLY A 236 13.85 -5.10 -28.99
C GLY A 236 12.78 -5.39 -30.06
N MET A 237 11.62 -5.89 -29.65
CA MET A 237 10.56 -6.38 -30.53
C MET A 237 9.62 -5.26 -30.97
N ASP A 238 9.29 -5.25 -32.26
CA ASP A 238 8.28 -4.38 -32.85
C ASP A 238 6.95 -5.16 -32.90
N LEU A 239 5.93 -4.65 -32.23
CA LEU A 239 4.62 -5.33 -32.16
C LEU A 239 3.74 -5.01 -33.38
N GLY A 240 4.15 -4.06 -34.21
CA GLY A 240 3.41 -3.65 -35.39
C GLY A 240 2.09 -2.97 -35.05
N HIS A 241 1.94 -2.39 -33.86
CA HIS A 241 0.69 -1.79 -33.44
C HIS A 241 0.27 -0.58 -34.30
N PHE A 242 1.22 0.06 -35.00
CA PHE A 242 0.96 1.24 -35.84
C PHE A 242 1.28 1.01 -37.31
N LYS A 243 1.06 -0.21 -37.83
CA LYS A 243 1.20 -0.49 -39.27
C LYS A 243 0.03 0.07 -40.10
N SER A 244 -1.14 0.19 -39.50
CA SER A 244 -2.37 0.70 -40.10
C SER A 244 -3.38 1.07 -39.01
N VAL A 245 -4.44 1.80 -39.38
CA VAL A 245 -5.59 2.08 -38.51
C VAL A 245 -6.18 0.80 -37.91
N GLU A 246 -6.33 -0.25 -38.72
CA GLU A 246 -6.93 -1.54 -38.32
C GLU A 246 -5.98 -2.48 -37.55
N SER A 247 -4.74 -2.05 -37.28
CA SER A 247 -3.76 -2.87 -36.58
C SER A 247 -4.25 -3.22 -35.17
N LYS A 248 -4.47 -4.51 -34.91
CA LYS A 248 -4.92 -5.00 -33.61
C LYS A 248 -3.77 -5.02 -32.60
N PRO A 249 -4.05 -4.88 -31.29
CA PRO A 249 -3.07 -5.16 -30.26
C PRO A 249 -2.50 -6.58 -30.43
N HIS A 250 -1.19 -6.71 -30.29
CA HIS A 250 -0.49 -7.97 -30.29
C HIS A 250 -1.08 -8.90 -29.21
N GLU A 251 -1.07 -10.21 -29.49
CA GLU A 251 -1.73 -11.21 -28.65
C GLU A 251 -1.33 -11.12 -27.18
N THR A 252 -0.03 -11.00 -26.89
CA THR A 252 0.48 -10.90 -25.52
C THR A 252 -0.10 -9.71 -24.75
N ILE A 253 -0.29 -8.56 -25.41
CA ILE A 253 -0.84 -7.35 -24.82
C ILE A 253 -2.33 -7.52 -24.55
N ARG A 254 -3.06 -8.15 -25.48
CA ARG A 254 -4.47 -8.52 -25.29
C ARG A 254 -4.66 -9.48 -24.11
N LEU A 255 -3.87 -10.55 -24.07
CA LEU A 255 -3.91 -11.55 -23.00
C LEU A 255 -3.57 -10.94 -21.63
N LEU A 256 -2.58 -10.04 -21.57
CA LEU A 256 -2.27 -9.31 -20.34
C LEU A 256 -3.46 -8.45 -19.87
N GLY A 257 -4.13 -7.74 -20.77
CA GLY A 257 -5.32 -6.96 -20.45
C GLY A 257 -6.48 -7.84 -19.94
N GLU A 258 -6.71 -8.98 -20.58
CA GLU A 258 -7.72 -9.97 -20.16
C GLU A 258 -7.39 -10.53 -18.76
N TYR A 259 -6.12 -10.88 -18.52
CA TYR A 259 -5.65 -11.37 -17.23
C TYR A 259 -5.89 -10.35 -16.11
N LEU A 260 -5.54 -9.08 -16.32
CA LEU A 260 -5.77 -8.01 -15.34
C LEU A 260 -7.27 -7.77 -15.06
N SER A 261 -8.10 -7.84 -16.09
CA SER A 261 -9.56 -7.71 -15.97
C SER A 261 -10.17 -8.86 -15.16
N LEU A 262 -9.75 -10.09 -15.43
CA LEU A 262 -10.18 -11.27 -14.67
C LEU A 262 -9.69 -11.23 -13.23
N MET A 263 -8.43 -10.86 -12.99
CA MET A 263 -7.90 -10.66 -11.63
C MET A 263 -8.77 -9.67 -10.87
N LYS A 264 -9.06 -8.50 -11.44
CA LYS A 264 -9.88 -7.47 -10.78
C LYS A 264 -11.27 -8.01 -10.43
N LYS A 265 -11.90 -8.78 -11.34
CA LYS A 265 -13.21 -9.37 -11.06
C LYS A 265 -13.16 -10.35 -9.90
N THR A 266 -12.09 -11.14 -9.79
CA THR A 266 -11.93 -12.14 -8.73
C THR A 266 -11.55 -11.49 -7.39
N SER A 267 -10.61 -10.54 -7.38
CA SER A 267 -10.15 -9.85 -6.15
C SER A 267 -11.24 -8.99 -5.50
N LEU A 268 -12.23 -8.55 -6.27
CA LEU A 268 -13.39 -7.82 -5.75
C LEU A 268 -14.45 -8.72 -5.12
N ARG A 269 -14.30 -10.05 -5.16
CA ARG A 269 -15.22 -11.00 -4.52
C ARG A 269 -14.65 -11.41 -3.15
N GLY A 270 -15.55 -11.70 -2.21
CA GLY A 270 -15.13 -12.27 -0.92
C GLY A 270 -14.61 -13.69 -1.11
N SER A 271 -13.80 -14.18 -0.17
CA SER A 271 -13.24 -15.55 -0.19
C SER A 271 -14.32 -16.63 -0.35
N TRP A 272 -15.51 -16.38 0.19
CA TRP A 272 -16.69 -17.24 0.06
C TRP A 272 -17.15 -17.47 -1.39
N TYR A 273 -16.82 -16.58 -2.33
CA TYR A 273 -17.26 -16.68 -3.72
C TYR A 273 -16.71 -17.92 -4.42
N GLY A 274 -15.51 -18.38 -4.04
CA GLY A 274 -14.94 -19.63 -4.58
C GLY A 274 -15.64 -20.91 -4.11
N TYR A 275 -16.54 -20.80 -3.13
CA TYR A 275 -17.32 -21.92 -2.60
C TYR A 275 -18.76 -21.95 -3.14
N LEU A 276 -19.15 -20.99 -3.98
CA LEU A 276 -20.44 -21.03 -4.65
C LEU A 276 -20.42 -22.08 -5.78
N PRO A 277 -21.54 -22.82 -5.98
CA PRO A 277 -21.68 -23.81 -7.05
C PRO A 277 -21.67 -23.20 -8.45
#